data_AF-A0A4J2FKB2-F1
#
_entry.id   AF-A0A4J2FKB2-F1
#
_cell.length_a   1.000
_cell.length_b   1.000
_cell.length_c   1.000
_cell.angle_alpha   90.00
_cell.angle_beta   90.00
_cell.angle_gamma   90.00
#
_symmetry.space_group_name_H-M   'P 1'
#
loop_
_entity.id
_entity.type
_entity.pdbx_description
1 polymer ?
#
loop_
_entity_poly.entity_id
_entity_poly.type
_entity_poly.pdbx_seq_one_letter_code
_entity_poly.pdbx_strand_id
1 'polypeptide(L)'
;MGSEWLGITVADLIESDGELPQPSDINSLSLIDNDPFKDDEDFMSTYDLDKSFISMVSVDVSEYLGSQEPIKKTLTIPKWADKLGREMGLNFSQTLTDAIADKKVQA
;
A
#
# COMPACT_ATOMS: atom_id res chain seq x y z
N MET A 1 12.95 -0.98 -3.55
CA MET A 1 12.72 -0.35 -4.87
C MET A 1 11.26 -0.50 -5.35
N GLY A 2 10.84 -1.59 -6.02
CA GLY A 2 9.46 -1.67 -6.55
C GLY A 2 8.35 -1.79 -5.49
N SER A 3 8.46 -2.81 -4.61
CA SER A 3 7.55 -3.00 -3.46
C SER A 3 7.58 -1.80 -2.50
N GLU A 4 8.76 -1.25 -2.26
CA GLU A 4 8.97 -0.06 -1.41
C GLU A 4 8.31 1.20 -1.99
N TRP A 5 8.46 1.46 -3.29
CA TRP A 5 7.77 2.57 -3.96
C TRP A 5 6.26 2.40 -3.86
N LEU A 6 5.75 1.20 -4.12
CA LEU A 6 4.34 0.87 -3.98
C LEU A 6 3.84 1.11 -2.55
N GLY A 7 4.60 0.67 -1.54
CA GLY A 7 4.25 0.84 -0.13
C GLY A 7 4.10 2.30 0.26
N ILE A 8 5.08 3.14 -0.09
CA ILE A 8 5.07 4.58 0.21
C ILE A 8 3.91 5.28 -0.51
N THR A 9 3.71 5.02 -1.80
CA THR A 9 2.64 5.68 -2.58
C THR A 9 1.26 5.28 -2.08
N VAL A 10 1.04 4.01 -1.79
CA VAL A 10 -0.26 3.54 -1.26
C VAL A 10 -0.50 4.09 0.15
N ALA A 11 0.52 4.15 1.00
CA ALA A 11 0.39 4.75 2.33
C ALA A 11 -0.02 6.24 2.25
N ASP A 12 0.63 7.02 1.36
CA ASP A 12 0.29 8.43 1.15
C ASP A 12 -1.16 8.61 0.63
N LEU A 13 -1.62 7.75 -0.27
CA LEU A 13 -3.02 7.76 -0.73
C LEU A 13 -4.01 7.46 0.41
N ILE A 14 -3.67 6.55 1.33
CA ILE A 14 -4.50 6.26 2.50
C ILE A 14 -4.53 7.46 3.45
N GLU A 15 -3.39 8.09 3.71
CA GLU A 15 -3.25 9.24 4.62
C GLU A 15 -3.96 10.50 4.09
N SER A 16 -3.91 10.73 2.77
CA SER A 16 -4.53 11.87 2.11
C SER A 16 -6.01 11.68 1.75
N ASP A 17 -6.61 10.54 2.12
CA ASP A 17 -7.98 10.12 1.74
C ASP A 17 -8.19 10.04 0.22
N GLY A 18 -7.12 9.74 -0.53
CA GLY A 18 -7.15 9.51 -1.97
C GLY A 18 -7.88 8.23 -2.37
N GLU A 19 -8.22 8.13 -3.66
CA GLU A 19 -8.77 6.91 -4.24
C GLU A 19 -7.65 5.93 -4.58
N LEU A 20 -7.82 4.67 -4.14
CA LEU A 20 -6.90 3.59 -4.49
C LEU A 20 -7.28 3.06 -5.88
N PRO A 21 -6.36 3.06 -6.86
CA PRO A 21 -6.64 2.54 -8.19
C PRO A 21 -6.87 1.02 -8.13
N GLN A 22 -7.81 0.53 -8.93
CA GLN A 22 -8.01 -0.91 -9.08
C GLN A 22 -6.81 -1.52 -9.81
N PRO A 23 -6.21 -2.61 -9.29
CA PRO A 23 -5.15 -3.33 -9.99
C PRO A 23 -5.62 -3.85 -11.35
N SER A 24 -4.86 -3.58 -12.41
CA SER A 24 -5.11 -4.13 -13.74
C SER A 24 -4.99 -5.66 -13.75
N ASP A 25 -5.74 -6.32 -14.63
CA ASP A 25 -5.53 -7.75 -14.89
C ASP A 25 -4.16 -7.95 -15.53
N ILE A 26 -3.30 -8.70 -14.86
CA ILE A 26 -1.93 -8.97 -15.31
C ILE A 26 -1.88 -9.61 -16.71
N ASN A 27 -2.87 -10.42 -17.07
CA ASN A 27 -2.91 -11.09 -18.37
C ASN A 27 -3.32 -10.14 -19.51
N SER A 28 -3.86 -8.98 -19.17
CA SER A 28 -4.18 -7.92 -20.14
C SER A 28 -3.01 -6.97 -20.39
N LEU A 29 -1.92 -7.08 -19.62
CA LEU A 29 -0.75 -6.22 -19.75
C LEU A 29 0.19 -6.71 -20.87
N SER A 30 0.81 -5.74 -21.55
CA SER A 30 1.72 -5.94 -22.68
C SER A 30 2.94 -5.05 -22.50
N LEU A 31 4.13 -5.62 -22.71
CA LEU A 31 5.41 -4.88 -22.63
C LEU A 31 5.52 -3.77 -23.69
N ILE A 32 4.67 -3.82 -24.72
CA ILE A 32 4.64 -2.83 -25.81
C ILE A 32 3.50 -1.83 -25.58
N ASP A 33 2.27 -2.32 -25.36
CA ASP A 33 1.10 -1.44 -25.31
C ASP A 33 1.03 -0.62 -24.02
N ASN A 34 1.65 -1.11 -22.94
CA ASN A 34 1.74 -0.45 -21.64
C ASN A 34 3.11 0.19 -21.38
N ASP A 35 3.93 0.40 -22.40
CA ASP A 35 5.15 1.20 -22.25
C ASP A 35 4.76 2.65 -21.89
N PRO A 36 5.20 3.18 -20.73
CA PRO A 36 4.86 4.53 -20.29
C PRO A 36 5.37 5.65 -21.22
N PHE A 37 6.33 5.36 -22.10
CA PHE A 37 6.94 6.34 -23.00
C PHE A 37 6.61 6.09 -24.49
N LYS A 38 5.70 5.18 -24.81
CA LYS A 38 5.40 4.80 -26.22
C LYS A 38 4.94 5.97 -27.11
N ASP A 39 4.30 6.96 -26.51
CA ASP A 39 3.73 8.13 -27.19
C ASP A 39 4.64 9.37 -27.08
N ASP A 40 5.80 9.25 -26.42
CA ASP A 40 6.77 10.33 -26.23
C ASP A 40 7.85 10.28 -27.33
N GLU A 41 7.70 11.14 -28.34
CA GLU A 41 8.63 11.21 -29.47
C GLU A 41 10.04 11.69 -29.07
N ASP A 42 10.20 12.34 -27.92
CA ASP A 42 11.50 12.79 -27.42
C ASP A 42 12.24 11.68 -26.65
N PHE A 43 11.56 10.59 -26.30
CA PHE A 43 12.12 9.47 -25.56
C PHE A 43 12.37 8.24 -26.45
N MET A 44 13.61 8.12 -26.94
CA MET A 44 14.04 6.92 -27.66
C MET A 44 14.41 5.80 -26.68
N SER A 45 13.47 4.90 -26.42
CA SER A 45 13.69 3.72 -25.59
C SER A 45 14.34 2.56 -26.38
N THR A 46 15.38 1.94 -25.82
CA THR A 46 15.96 0.69 -26.35
C THR A 46 15.79 -0.42 -25.31
N TYR A 47 14.66 -1.13 -25.37
CA TYR A 47 14.37 -2.24 -24.49
C TYR A 47 14.79 -3.58 -25.10
N ASP A 48 15.33 -4.48 -24.27
CA ASP A 48 15.59 -5.87 -24.61
C ASP A 48 14.39 -6.71 -24.17
N LEU A 49 13.40 -6.87 -25.07
CA LEU A 49 12.13 -7.52 -24.75
C LEU A 49 12.28 -8.98 -24.32
N ASP A 50 13.35 -9.67 -24.76
CA ASP A 50 13.62 -11.06 -24.38
C ASP A 50 14.06 -11.18 -22.90
N LYS A 51 14.56 -10.07 -22.32
CA LYS A 51 14.92 -9.98 -20.89
C LYS A 51 13.88 -9.24 -20.04
N SER A 52 12.90 -8.62 -20.68
CA SER A 52 11.80 -7.95 -20.00
C SER A 52 10.71 -8.94 -19.61
N PHE A 53 10.04 -8.69 -18.49
CA PHE A 53 8.94 -9.52 -18.02
C PHE A 53 7.96 -8.71 -17.17
N ILE A 54 6.73 -9.22 -17.06
CA ILE A 54 5.67 -8.65 -16.22
C ILE A 54 5.53 -9.54 -14.98
N SER A 55 5.46 -8.94 -13.80
CA SER A 55 5.34 -9.66 -12.53
C SER A 55 4.46 -8.90 -11.56
N MET A 56 3.78 -9.65 -10.70
CA MET A 56 3.10 -9.09 -9.53
C MET A 56 4.13 -8.57 -8.52
N VAL A 57 3.82 -7.46 -7.86
CA VAL A 57 4.58 -6.91 -6.75
C VAL A 57 3.62 -6.74 -5.58
N SER A 58 3.99 -7.32 -4.44
CA SER A 58 3.21 -7.23 -3.20
C SER A 58 3.96 -6.38 -2.17
N VAL A 59 3.22 -5.71 -1.30
CA VAL A 59 3.76 -4.93 -0.19
C VAL A 59 2.82 -5.02 1.01
N ASP A 60 3.39 -5.03 2.21
CA ASP A 60 2.64 -4.77 3.42
C ASP A 60 2.64 -3.26 3.67
N VAL A 61 1.49 -2.62 3.45
CA VAL A 61 1.35 -1.15 3.55
C VAL A 61 1.48 -0.69 5.02
N SER A 62 1.23 -1.57 5.98
CA SER A 62 1.29 -1.27 7.41
C SER A 62 2.68 -0.78 7.83
N GLU A 63 3.74 -1.27 7.16
CA GLU A 63 5.12 -0.86 7.41
C GLU A 63 5.43 0.57 6.96
N TYR A 64 4.58 1.16 6.11
CA TYR A 64 4.80 2.46 5.47
C TYR A 64 3.86 3.56 5.97
N LEU A 65 2.85 3.21 6.77
CA LEU A 65 1.94 4.19 7.38
C LEU A 65 2.69 5.12 8.34
N GLY A 66 2.61 6.42 8.08
CA GLY A 66 3.25 7.46 8.85
C GLY A 66 2.71 7.55 10.29
N SER A 67 3.62 7.66 11.25
CA SER A 67 3.28 8.03 12.64
C SER A 67 3.23 9.55 12.85
N GLN A 68 3.07 10.31 11.77
CA GLN A 68 3.17 11.77 11.79
C GLN A 68 1.93 12.35 12.48
N GLU A 69 2.12 13.38 13.33
CA GLU A 69 1.04 14.04 14.09
C GLU A 69 0.20 13.12 15.01
N PRO A 70 0.78 12.51 16.06
CA PRO A 70 0.04 11.63 16.95
C PRO A 70 -1.07 12.38 17.71
N ILE A 71 -2.32 12.02 17.46
CA ILE A 71 -3.49 12.55 18.17
C ILE A 71 -3.86 11.62 19.33
N LYS A 72 -3.83 12.15 20.56
CA LYS A 72 -4.26 11.40 21.75
C LYS A 72 -5.76 11.07 21.66
N LYS A 73 -6.09 9.79 21.68
CA LYS A 73 -7.46 9.27 21.82
C LYS A 73 -7.62 8.52 23.14
N THR A 74 -8.70 8.79 23.86
CA THR A 74 -9.10 8.05 25.06
C THR A 74 -10.37 7.27 24.73
N LEU A 75 -10.30 5.94 24.82
CA LEU A 75 -11.40 5.03 24.52
C LEU A 75 -11.49 3.95 25.60
N THR A 76 -12.62 3.26 25.69
CA THR A 76 -12.83 2.16 26.62
C THR A 76 -13.08 0.88 25.85
N ILE A 77 -12.33 -0.17 26.17
CA ILE A 77 -12.51 -1.52 25.61
C ILE A 77 -12.98 -2.50 26.70
N PRO A 78 -13.69 -3.58 26.33
CA PRO A 78 -14.07 -4.62 27.27
C PRO A 78 -12.86 -5.24 27.99
N LYS A 79 -13.05 -5.64 29.26
CA LYS A 79 -11.98 -6.24 30.08
C LYS A 79 -11.31 -7.47 29.45
N TRP A 80 -12.08 -8.28 28.72
CA TRP A 80 -11.56 -9.46 28.04
C TRP A 80 -10.60 -9.08 26.88
N ALA A 81 -10.88 -7.97 26.18
CA ALA A 81 -10.07 -7.50 25.06
C ALA A 81 -8.76 -6.88 25.54
N ASP A 82 -8.77 -6.10 26.63
CA ASP A 82 -7.56 -5.55 27.25
C ASP A 82 -6.65 -6.68 27.75
N LYS A 83 -7.21 -7.68 28.46
CA LYS A 83 -6.43 -8.83 28.94
C LYS A 83 -5.77 -9.59 27.79
N LEU A 84 -6.54 -9.95 26.77
CA LEU A 84 -6.05 -10.72 25.63
C LEU A 84 -4.98 -9.94 24.85
N GLY A 85 -5.23 -8.64 24.58
CA GLY A 85 -4.27 -7.81 23.85
C GLY A 85 -2.93 -7.67 24.58
N ARG A 86 -2.94 -7.57 25.92
CA ARG A 86 -1.72 -7.56 26.73
C ARG A 86 -1.00 -8.90 26.72
N GLU A 87 -1.72 -10.01 26.81
CA GLU A 87 -1.14 -11.36 26.74
C GLU A 87 -0.46 -11.61 25.38
N MET A 88 -1.01 -11.04 24.31
CA MET A 88 -0.45 -11.08 22.96
C MET A 88 0.66 -10.03 22.70
N GLY A 89 0.92 -9.13 23.66
CA GLY A 89 1.92 -8.07 23.50
C GLY A 89 1.56 -6.99 22.47
N LEU A 90 0.26 -6.76 22.23
CA LEU A 90 -0.20 -5.82 21.21
C LEU A 90 0.01 -4.35 21.61
N ASN A 91 0.34 -3.52 20.62
CA ASN A 91 0.27 -2.08 20.75
C ASN A 91 -1.14 -1.60 20.35
N PHE A 92 -1.99 -1.30 21.33
CA PHE A 92 -3.37 -0.89 21.09
C PHE A 92 -3.53 0.33 20.18
N SER A 93 -2.59 1.28 20.23
CA SER A 93 -2.62 2.44 19.34
C SER A 93 -2.35 2.03 17.90
N GLN A 94 -1.31 1.20 17.68
CA GLN A 94 -0.98 0.70 16.34
C GLN A 94 -2.09 -0.19 15.79
N THR A 95 -2.59 -1.13 16.60
CA THR A 95 -3.69 -2.04 16.20
C THR A 95 -4.94 -1.27 15.79
N LEU A 96 -5.24 -0.12 16.44
CA LEU A 96 -6.34 0.73 16.01
C LEU A 96 -6.04 1.42 14.67
N THR A 97 -4.83 1.95 14.49
CA THR A 97 -4.40 2.58 13.24
C THR A 97 -4.46 1.61 12.06
N ASP A 98 -3.88 0.42 12.22
CA ASP A 98 -3.88 -0.64 11.20
C ASP A 98 -5.32 -1.04 10.84
N ALA A 99 -6.18 -1.23 11.84
CA ALA A 99 -7.57 -1.60 11.62
C ALA A 99 -8.39 -0.51 10.90
N ILE A 100 -8.03 0.77 11.06
CA ILE A 100 -8.64 1.88 10.33
C ILE A 100 -8.17 1.86 8.87
N ALA A 101 -6.86 1.67 8.64
CA ALA A 101 -6.29 1.57 7.30
C ALA A 101 -6.87 0.38 6.52
N ASP A 102 -6.94 -0.81 7.14
CA ASP A 102 -7.55 -2.01 6.56
C ASP A 102 -8.99 -1.77 6.12
N LYS A 103 -9.76 -1.03 6.92
CA LYS A 103 -11.13 -0.68 6.58
C LYS A 103 -11.22 0.25 5.37
N LYS A 104 -10.25 1.15 5.18
CA LYS A 104 -10.19 2.02 4.00
C LYS A 104 -9.80 1.23 2.75
N VAL A 105 -8.89 0.26 2.87
CA VAL A 105 -8.48 -0.59 1.74
C VAL A 105 -9.59 -1.55 1.31
N GLN A 106 -10.46 -1.99 2.23
CA GLN A 106 -11.59 -2.88 1.94
C GLN A 106 -12.88 -2.17 1.49
N ALA A 107 -12.94 -0.84 1.59
CA ALA A 107 -14.12 -0.03 1.25
C ALA A 107 -14.15 0.29 -0.24
#